data_AF-A0A3B9ZER5-F1
#
_entry.id   AF-A0A3B9ZER5-F1
#
_cell.length_a   1.000
_cell.length_b   1.000
_cell.length_c   1.000
_cell.angle_alpha   90.00
_cell.angle_beta   90.00
_cell.angle_gamma   90.00
#
_symmetry.space_group_name_H-M   'P 1'
#
loop_
_entity.id
_entity.type
_entity.pdbx_description
1 polymer ?
#
loop_
_entity_poly.entity_id
_entity_poly.type
_entity_poly.pdbx_seq_one_letter_code
_entity_poly.pdbx_strand_id
1 'polypeptide(L)'
;MIPYNTKFWTVPPQRLTCEWLDGFIPMPSLSEVVGGSVKESHRQFGYNSHFWYPKQGGIAELPKAIAAEVKNIHLKSEVIGIESGKKEIKLTGGGREKFDYLISTLPLPEIARLIKDVPVAIVASFKKLRWNSILNLNLGISGRDNHHRHWAYFP
;
A
#
# COMPACT_ATOMS: atom_id res chain seq x y z
N MET A 1 1.59 22.41 -2.57
CA MET A 1 1.26 20.99 -2.80
C MET A 1 1.94 20.39 -4.04
N ILE A 2 2.28 21.16 -5.07
CA ILE A 2 2.88 20.65 -6.32
C ILE A 2 4.23 19.93 -6.12
N PRO A 3 5.28 20.54 -5.53
CA PRO A 3 6.60 19.90 -5.46
C PRO A 3 6.56 18.56 -4.71
N TYR A 4 5.89 18.54 -3.55
CA TYR A 4 5.68 17.32 -2.76
C TYR A 4 4.99 16.20 -3.55
N ASN A 5 3.87 16.48 -4.22
CA ASN A 5 3.13 15.46 -4.95
C ASN A 5 3.91 14.97 -6.18
N THR A 6 4.66 15.83 -6.86
CA THR A 6 5.56 15.42 -7.94
C THR A 6 6.65 14.49 -7.42
N LYS A 7 7.24 14.79 -6.26
CA LYS A 7 8.24 13.93 -5.60
C LYS A 7 7.65 12.60 -5.15
N PHE A 8 6.49 12.62 -4.50
CA PHE A 8 5.85 11.42 -3.94
C PHE A 8 5.33 10.49 -5.03
N TRP A 9 4.63 11.04 -6.04
CA TRP A 9 4.03 10.26 -7.11
C TRP A 9 4.95 10.06 -8.32
N THR A 10 6.12 10.70 -8.35
CA THR A 10 7.12 10.63 -9.43
C THR A 10 6.61 11.03 -10.82
N VAL A 11 5.48 11.75 -10.87
CA VAL A 11 4.78 12.18 -12.08
C VAL A 11 4.16 13.56 -11.86
N PRO A 12 3.92 14.35 -12.92
CA PRO A 12 3.17 15.60 -12.77
C PRO A 12 1.77 15.34 -12.19
N PRO A 13 1.31 16.10 -11.17
CA PRO A 13 0.01 15.90 -10.54
C PRO A 13 -1.18 15.92 -11.52
N GLN A 14 -1.06 16.63 -12.65
CA GLN A 14 -2.08 16.67 -13.71
C GLN A 14 -2.31 15.30 -14.39
N ARG A 15 -1.42 14.33 -14.16
CA ARG A 15 -1.57 12.95 -14.64
C ARG A 15 -2.23 12.01 -13.63
N LEU A 16 -2.65 12.53 -12.47
CA LEU A 16 -3.36 11.80 -11.44
C LEU A 16 -4.84 12.17 -11.48
N THR A 17 -5.69 11.18 -11.24
CA THR A 17 -7.11 11.37 -10.94
C THR A 17 -7.26 12.01 -9.55
N CYS A 18 -8.45 12.50 -9.19
CA CYS A 18 -8.71 13.15 -7.89
C CYS A 18 -9.72 12.40 -7.03
N GLU A 19 -10.39 11.39 -7.60
CA GLU A 19 -11.46 10.61 -6.99
C GLU A 19 -10.99 9.82 -5.76
N TRP A 20 -9.69 9.57 -5.62
CA TRP A 20 -9.08 8.88 -4.48
C TRP A 20 -8.73 9.82 -3.31
N LEU A 21 -8.87 11.14 -3.48
CA LEU A 21 -8.45 12.13 -2.47
C LEU A 21 -9.42 12.24 -1.29
N ASP A 22 -10.64 11.70 -1.43
CA ASP A 22 -11.68 11.82 -0.42
C ASP A 22 -11.23 11.24 0.92
N GLY A 23 -11.35 12.04 1.99
CA GLY A 23 -10.89 11.71 3.33
C GLY A 23 -9.37 11.78 3.59
N PHE A 24 -8.52 11.91 2.57
CA PHE A 24 -7.06 11.95 2.73
C PHE A 24 -6.48 13.36 2.81
N ILE A 25 -7.09 14.32 2.11
CA ILE A 25 -6.64 15.72 2.11
C ILE A 25 -7.54 16.53 3.05
N PRO A 26 -7.00 17.14 4.12
CA PRO A 26 -7.75 18.09 4.93
C PRO A 26 -8.22 19.27 4.09
N MET A 27 -9.51 19.60 4.23
CA MET A 27 -10.12 20.74 3.57
C MET A 27 -10.46 21.81 4.63
N PRO A 28 -9.50 22.67 5.02
CA PRO A 28 -9.77 23.74 5.97
C PRO A 28 -10.69 24.79 5.34
N SER A 29 -11.61 25.31 6.14
CA SER A 29 -12.43 26.48 5.81
C SER A 29 -11.59 27.76 5.78
N LEU A 30 -12.10 28.80 5.12
CA LEU A 30 -11.42 30.09 5.04
C LEU A 30 -11.14 30.69 6.43
N SER A 31 -12.09 30.58 7.37
CA SER A 31 -11.91 31.08 8.73
C SER A 31 -10.80 30.33 9.48
N GLU A 32 -10.63 29.03 9.25
CA GLU A 32 -9.54 28.24 9.82
C GLU A 32 -8.18 28.66 9.24
N VAL A 33 -8.12 28.96 7.93
CA VAL A 33 -6.90 29.48 7.28
C VAL A 33 -6.53 30.84 7.85
N VAL A 34 -7.49 31.77 7.94
CA VAL A 34 -7.25 33.11 8.49
C VAL A 34 -6.85 33.02 9.96
N GLY A 35 -7.55 32.21 10.76
CA GLY A 35 -7.21 31.98 12.16
C GLY A 35 -5.78 31.43 12.33
N GLY A 36 -5.39 30.46 11.50
CA GLY A 36 -4.05 29.88 11.50
C GLY A 36 -2.93 30.84 11.12
N SER A 37 -3.22 31.91 10.37
CA SER A 37 -2.23 32.95 10.05
C SER A 37 -1.97 33.92 11.20
N VAL A 38 -2.92 34.05 12.14
CA VAL A 38 -2.84 34.98 13.28
C VAL A 38 -2.31 34.27 14.53
N LYS A 39 -2.69 33.00 14.72
CA LYS A 39 -2.26 32.18 15.85
C LYS A 39 -2.00 30.76 15.39
N GLU A 40 -0.94 30.16 15.93
CA GLU A 40 -0.66 28.75 15.71
C GLU A 40 -1.85 27.88 16.14
N SER A 41 -2.33 27.04 15.23
CA SER A 41 -3.44 26.13 15.46
C SER A 41 -2.90 24.74 15.77
N HIS A 42 -3.27 24.19 16.92
CA HIS A 42 -2.94 22.81 17.30
C HIS A 42 -4.00 21.80 16.87
N ARG A 43 -4.92 22.20 15.99
CA ARG A 43 -5.98 21.31 15.52
C ARG A 43 -5.37 20.21 14.67
N GLN A 44 -5.60 18.97 15.07
CA GLN A 44 -5.18 17.81 14.30
C GLN A 44 -6.19 17.55 13.19
N PHE A 45 -5.70 17.38 11.98
CA PHE A 45 -6.51 17.07 10.80
C PHE A 45 -6.25 15.64 10.33
N GLY A 46 -7.25 15.02 9.71
CA GLY A 46 -7.13 13.72 9.09
C GLY A 46 -7.45 12.54 10.01
N TYR A 47 -7.67 11.38 9.38
CA TYR A 47 -8.08 10.13 10.03
C TYR A 47 -6.97 9.52 10.90
N ASN A 48 -5.72 9.91 10.69
CA ASN A 48 -4.54 9.38 11.37
C ASN A 48 -3.99 10.33 12.45
N SER A 49 -4.80 11.26 12.93
CA SER A 49 -4.46 12.16 14.04
C SER A 49 -4.09 11.40 15.32
N HIS A 50 -4.70 10.22 15.52
CA HIS A 50 -4.34 9.25 16.53
C HIS A 50 -4.23 7.87 15.88
N PHE A 51 -3.25 7.07 16.29
CA PHE A 51 -3.06 5.72 15.76
C PHE A 51 -2.40 4.81 16.79
N TRP A 52 -2.61 3.50 16.63
CA TRP A 52 -2.00 2.47 17.46
C TRP A 52 -0.75 1.91 16.78
N TYR A 53 0.27 1.60 17.56
CA TYR A 53 1.47 0.93 17.09
C TYR A 53 1.93 -0.11 18.13
N PRO A 54 2.40 -1.31 17.71
CA PRO A 54 2.88 -2.33 18.64
C PRO A 54 4.03 -1.81 19.51
N LYS A 55 3.98 -2.09 20.82
CA LYS A 55 5.01 -1.66 21.78
C LYS A 55 6.37 -2.30 21.51
N GLN A 56 6.40 -3.48 20.90
CA GLN A 56 7.60 -4.27 20.58
C GLN A 56 7.44 -4.90 19.19
N GLY A 57 8.55 -5.19 18.50
CA GLY A 57 8.57 -5.89 17.20
C GLY A 57 8.11 -5.09 15.97
N GLY A 58 7.44 -3.95 16.17
CA GLY A 58 6.97 -3.08 15.09
C GLY A 58 5.70 -3.59 14.41
N ILE A 59 5.28 -2.94 13.33
CA ILE A 59 3.97 -3.20 12.69
C ILE A 59 3.80 -4.65 12.18
N ALA A 60 4.91 -5.35 11.92
CA ALA A 60 4.89 -6.74 11.46
C ALA A 60 4.32 -7.72 12.51
N GLU A 61 4.23 -7.33 13.78
CA GLU A 61 3.63 -8.18 14.82
C GLU A 61 2.12 -8.38 14.60
N LEU A 62 1.42 -7.41 14.01
CA LEU A 62 0.00 -7.52 13.75
C LEU A 62 -0.34 -8.69 12.79
N PRO A 63 0.22 -8.76 11.56
CA PRO A 63 -0.06 -9.89 10.68
C PRO A 63 0.49 -11.22 11.21
N LYS A 64 1.57 -11.23 12.00
CA LYS A 64 2.07 -12.46 12.64
C LYS A 64 1.10 -13.00 13.68
N ALA A 65 0.54 -12.13 14.52
CA ALA A 65 -0.46 -12.52 15.52
C ALA A 65 -1.72 -13.09 14.86
N ILE A 66 -2.20 -12.48 13.78
CA ILE A 66 -3.32 -13.02 12.99
C ILE A 66 -2.94 -14.38 12.40
N ALA A 67 -1.75 -14.50 11.80
CA ALA A 67 -1.29 -15.74 11.18
C ALA A 67 -1.17 -16.90 12.19
N ALA A 68 -0.83 -16.63 13.45
CA ALA A 68 -0.74 -17.64 14.51
C ALA A 68 -2.09 -18.33 14.80
N GLU A 69 -3.21 -17.65 14.56
CA GLU A 69 -4.56 -18.18 14.76
C GLU A 69 -5.11 -18.92 13.53
N VAL A 70 -4.38 -18.91 12.41
CA VAL A 70 -4.79 -19.52 11.15
C VAL A 70 -4.03 -20.83 10.91
N LYS A 71 -4.75 -21.93 10.72
CA LYS A 71 -4.17 -23.28 10.67
C LYS A 71 -3.63 -23.70 9.30
N ASN A 72 -4.07 -23.07 8.22
CA ASN A 72 -3.83 -23.50 6.83
C ASN A 72 -2.99 -22.48 6.06
N ILE A 73 -1.86 -22.05 6.63
CA ILE A 73 -0.90 -21.17 5.97
C ILE A 73 0.22 -22.01 5.38
N HIS A 74 0.39 -21.91 4.06
CA HIS A 74 1.48 -22.55 3.34
C HIS A 74 2.53 -21.51 2.96
N LEU A 75 3.66 -21.54 3.66
CA LEU A 75 4.82 -20.67 3.37
C LEU A 75 5.77 -21.36 2.40
N LYS A 76 6.57 -20.57 1.68
CA LYS A 76 7.48 -21.06 0.61
C LYS A 76 6.72 -21.79 -0.52
N SER A 77 5.45 -21.46 -0.70
CA SER A 77 4.54 -22.02 -1.70
C SER A 77 4.23 -20.97 -2.75
N GLU A 78 5.24 -20.61 -3.54
CA GLU A 78 5.07 -19.64 -4.62
C GLU A 78 4.15 -20.20 -5.72
N VAL A 79 3.18 -19.40 -6.14
CA VAL A 79 2.28 -19.72 -7.26
C VAL A 79 2.95 -19.32 -8.57
N ILE A 80 3.21 -20.30 -9.44
CA ILE A 80 3.86 -20.10 -10.74
C ILE A 80 2.91 -20.22 -11.93
N GLY A 81 1.63 -20.52 -11.67
CA GLY A 81 0.63 -20.57 -12.72
C GLY A 81 -0.78 -20.78 -12.19
N ILE A 82 -1.76 -20.25 -12.90
CA ILE A 82 -3.19 -20.36 -12.57
C ILE A 82 -3.91 -20.87 -13.83
N GLU A 83 -4.51 -22.05 -13.75
CA GLU A 83 -5.34 -22.64 -14.82
C GLU A 83 -6.81 -22.43 -14.48
N SER A 84 -7.34 -21.24 -14.76
CA SER A 84 -8.71 -20.83 -14.37
C SER A 84 -9.79 -21.78 -14.89
N GLY A 85 -9.65 -22.31 -16.11
CA GLY A 85 -10.59 -23.28 -16.67
C GLY A 85 -10.64 -24.62 -15.95
N LYS A 86 -9.55 -25.03 -15.28
CA LYS A 86 -9.48 -26.24 -14.44
C LYS A 86 -9.67 -25.95 -12.96
N LYS A 87 -9.77 -24.66 -12.61
CA LYS A 87 -9.75 -24.14 -11.25
C LYS A 87 -8.61 -24.72 -10.41
N GLU A 88 -7.39 -24.61 -10.93
CA GLU A 88 -6.19 -25.17 -10.30
C GLU A 88 -5.05 -24.15 -10.32
N ILE A 89 -4.28 -24.08 -9.23
CA ILE A 89 -3.01 -23.37 -9.15
C ILE A 89 -1.84 -24.33 -9.24
N LYS A 90 -0.71 -23.84 -9.76
CA LYS A 90 0.57 -24.54 -9.78
C LYS A 90 1.54 -23.86 -8.85
N LEU A 91 2.24 -24.66 -8.07
CA LEU A 91 3.22 -24.20 -7.11
C LEU A 91 4.64 -24.50 -7.58
N THR A 92 5.60 -23.69 -7.13
CA THR A 92 7.03 -24.02 -7.25
C THR A 92 7.29 -25.42 -6.66
N GLY A 93 8.09 -26.24 -7.35
CA GLY A 93 8.33 -27.64 -6.98
C GLY A 93 7.31 -28.64 -7.55
N GLY A 94 6.36 -28.19 -8.39
CA GLY A 94 5.46 -29.07 -9.14
C GLY A 94 4.13 -29.40 -8.46
N GLY A 95 3.90 -28.89 -7.25
CA GLY A 95 2.63 -29.03 -6.53
C GLY A 95 1.46 -28.39 -7.28
N ARG A 96 0.27 -28.94 -7.06
CA ARG A 96 -0.99 -28.47 -7.66
C ARG A 96 -2.09 -28.46 -6.62
N GLU A 97 -2.90 -27.41 -6.62
CA GLU A 97 -4.04 -27.31 -5.71
C GLU A 97 -5.27 -26.81 -6.46
N LYS A 98 -6.42 -27.44 -6.19
CA LYS A 98 -7.70 -27.04 -6.76
C LYS A 98 -8.40 -26.00 -5.88
N PHE A 99 -9.20 -25.15 -6.50
CA PHE A 99 -10.02 -24.17 -5.81
C PHE A 99 -11.43 -24.12 -6.39
N ASP A 100 -12.41 -23.68 -5.60
CA ASP A 100 -13.72 -23.28 -6.14
C ASP A 100 -13.75 -21.78 -6.44
N TYR A 101 -13.12 -21.01 -5.56
CA TYR A 101 -12.95 -19.57 -5.62
C TYR A 101 -11.48 -19.22 -5.36
N LEU A 102 -10.93 -18.30 -6.16
CA LEU A 102 -9.58 -17.80 -5.97
C LEU A 102 -9.64 -16.34 -5.50
N ILE A 103 -9.23 -16.10 -4.25
CA ILE A 103 -9.00 -14.75 -3.73
C ILE A 103 -7.52 -14.45 -3.91
N SER A 104 -7.19 -13.55 -4.83
CA SER A 104 -5.81 -13.14 -5.06
C SER A 104 -5.52 -11.77 -4.49
N THR A 105 -4.44 -11.69 -3.71
CA THR A 105 -3.85 -10.43 -3.22
C THR A 105 -2.54 -10.10 -3.93
N LEU A 106 -2.22 -10.80 -5.03
CA LEU A 106 -1.03 -10.53 -5.83
C LEU A 106 -1.18 -9.19 -6.56
N PRO A 107 -0.08 -8.46 -6.83
CA PRO A 107 -0.14 -7.27 -7.66
C PRO A 107 -0.76 -7.58 -9.03
N LEU A 108 -1.68 -6.75 -9.48
CA LEU A 108 -2.37 -6.94 -10.77
C LEU A 108 -1.41 -7.07 -11.97
N PRO A 109 -0.31 -6.29 -12.08
CA PRO A 109 0.64 -6.50 -13.17
C PRO A 109 1.32 -7.88 -13.16
N GLU A 110 1.49 -8.47 -11.98
CA GLU A 110 2.17 -9.76 -11.79
C GLU A 110 1.22 -10.94 -12.04
N ILE A 111 -0.01 -10.89 -11.52
CA ILE A 111 -0.97 -11.99 -11.69
C ILE A 111 -1.30 -12.26 -13.17
N ALA A 112 -1.26 -11.22 -14.01
CA ALA A 112 -1.46 -11.33 -15.45
C ALA A 112 -0.48 -12.28 -16.14
N ARG A 113 0.71 -12.48 -15.56
CA ARG A 113 1.75 -13.39 -16.07
C ARG A 113 1.52 -14.84 -15.63
N LEU A 114 0.74 -15.05 -14.58
CA LEU A 114 0.49 -16.36 -13.97
C LEU A 114 -0.78 -17.02 -14.52
N ILE A 115 -1.80 -16.23 -14.84
CA ILE A 115 -3.06 -16.74 -15.37
C ILE A 115 -2.84 -17.21 -16.81
N LYS A 116 -3.19 -18.47 -17.07
CA LYS A 116 -3.23 -19.00 -18.44
C LYS A 116 -4.46 -18.49 -19.19
N ASP A 117 -4.28 -18.31 -20.50
CA ASP A 117 -5.36 -18.02 -21.45
C ASP A 117 -6.15 -16.76 -21.11
N VAL A 118 -5.47 -15.74 -20.56
CA VAL A 118 -6.09 -14.41 -20.36
C VAL A 118 -6.49 -13.84 -21.72
N PRO A 119 -7.76 -13.42 -21.90
CA PRO A 119 -8.22 -12.80 -23.14
C PRO A 119 -7.34 -11.62 -23.54
N VAL A 120 -6.98 -11.53 -24.83
CA VAL A 120 -6.06 -10.51 -25.36
C VAL A 120 -6.47 -9.08 -24.99
N ALA A 121 -7.78 -8.79 -25.01
CA ALA A 121 -8.32 -7.50 -24.60
C ALA A 121 -7.99 -7.12 -23.15
N ILE A 122 -7.91 -8.11 -22.26
CA ILE A 122 -7.57 -7.92 -20.84
C ILE A 122 -6.05 -7.78 -20.67
N VAL A 123 -5.25 -8.56 -21.40
CA VAL A 123 -3.78 -8.46 -21.38
C VAL A 123 -3.31 -7.03 -21.69
N ALA A 124 -3.93 -6.37 -22.67
CA ALA A 124 -3.62 -4.99 -23.02
C ALA A 124 -3.92 -4.00 -21.88
N SER A 125 -4.88 -4.31 -21.00
CA SER A 125 -5.27 -3.46 -19.88
C SER A 125 -4.25 -3.51 -18.74
N PHE A 126 -3.68 -4.68 -18.44
CA PHE A 126 -2.63 -4.82 -17.43
C PHE A 126 -1.39 -3.96 -17.74
N LYS A 127 -1.03 -3.81 -19.02
CA LYS A 127 0.11 -2.98 -19.46
C LYS A 127 -0.10 -1.47 -19.24
N LYS A 128 -1.33 -1.03 -19.00
CA LYS A 128 -1.67 0.38 -18.73
C LYS A 128 -1.55 0.74 -17.24
N LEU A 129 -1.43 -0.25 -16.36
CA LEU A 129 -1.29 -0.01 -14.92
C LEU A 129 0.02 0.72 -14.65
N ARG A 130 -0.03 1.68 -13.75
CA ARG A 130 1.11 2.50 -13.33
C ARG A 130 1.28 2.33 -11.83
N TRP A 131 2.53 2.25 -11.39
CA TRP A 131 2.90 2.12 -9.99
C TRP A 131 4.26 2.80 -9.78
N ASN A 132 4.59 3.06 -8.52
CA ASN A 132 5.88 3.58 -8.13
C ASN A 132 6.63 2.53 -7.31
N SER A 133 7.95 2.55 -7.43
CA SER A 133 8.82 1.82 -6.50
C SER A 133 9.21 2.74 -5.36
N ILE A 134 9.30 2.19 -4.15
CA ILE A 134 9.68 2.94 -2.94
C ILE A 134 11.04 2.43 -2.48
N LEU A 135 12.00 3.35 -2.36
CA LEU A 135 13.26 3.09 -1.67
C LEU A 135 13.08 3.41 -0.18
N ASN A 136 13.21 2.39 0.67
CA ASN A 136 13.17 2.58 2.12
C ASN A 136 14.58 2.54 2.71
N LEU A 137 15.04 3.68 3.24
CA LEU A 137 16.33 3.80 3.93
C LEU A 137 16.10 3.84 5.44
N ASN A 138 16.62 2.84 6.15
CA ASN A 138 16.54 2.78 7.61
C ASN A 138 17.90 3.13 8.20
N LEU A 139 17.97 4.22 8.97
CA LEU A 139 19.21 4.72 9.56
C LEU A 139 19.17 4.52 11.08
N GLY A 140 20.12 3.75 11.62
CA GLY A 140 20.38 3.70 13.06
C GLY A 140 21.29 4.85 13.46
N ILE A 141 20.83 5.71 14.36
CA ILE A 141 21.55 6.89 14.83
C ILE A 141 21.78 6.75 16.34
N SER A 142 22.99 7.06 16.82
CA SER A 142 23.30 7.06 18.24
C SER A 142 22.71 8.29 18.93
N GLY A 143 22.27 8.11 20.18
CA GLY A 143 21.63 9.16 20.98
C GLY A 143 20.15 8.90 21.23
N ARG A 144 19.51 9.79 22.00
CA ARG A 144 18.07 9.77 22.23
C ARG A 144 17.42 10.83 21.36
N ASP A 145 16.36 10.45 20.66
CA ASP A 145 15.47 11.44 20.05
C ASP A 145 14.54 11.99 21.13
N ASN A 146 14.67 13.29 21.40
CA ASN A 146 13.81 14.01 22.34
C ASN A 146 12.66 14.73 21.61
N HIS A 147 12.53 14.56 20.30
CA HIS A 147 11.44 15.15 19.53
C HIS A 147 10.26 14.18 19.44
N HIS A 148 9.07 14.65 19.81
CA HIS A 148 7.82 13.88 19.72
C HIS A 148 7.23 13.89 18.30
N ARG A 149 8.05 13.62 17.28
CA ARG A 149 7.62 13.60 15.86
C ARG A 149 7.41 12.17 15.37
N HIS A 150 6.35 11.94 14.61
CA HIS A 150 6.06 10.62 14.03
C HIS A 150 6.53 10.47 12.59
N TRP A 151 6.29 11.48 11.75
CA TRP A 151 6.78 11.56 10.38
C TRP A 151 6.96 13.03 9.98
N ALA A 152 7.78 13.26 8.95
CA ALA A 152 7.98 14.58 8.37
C ALA A 152 7.89 14.48 6.85
N TYR A 153 7.24 15.48 6.23
CA TYR A 153 7.17 15.59 4.78
C TYR A 153 8.18 16.63 4.30
N PHE A 154 8.96 16.25 3.29
CA PHE A 154 9.93 17.12 2.64
C PHE A 154 9.43 17.34 1.20
N PRO A 155 8.89 18.52 0.86
CA PRO A 155 8.36 18.81 -0.46
C PRO A 155 9.43 18.75 -1.55
#